data_AF-A0A162YHL8-F1
#
_entry.id   AF-A0A162YHL8-F1
#
_cell.length_a   1.000
_cell.length_b   1.000
_cell.length_c   1.000
_cell.angle_alpha   90.00
_cell.angle_beta   90.00
_cell.angle_gamma   90.00
#
_symmetry.space_group_name_H-M   'P 1'
#
loop_
_entity.id
_entity.type
_entity.pdbx_description
1 polymer ?
#
loop_
_entity_poly.entity_id
_entity_poly.type
_entity_poly.pdbx_seq_one_letter_code
_entity_poly.pdbx_strand_id
1 'polypeptide(L)'
;MARSKRKQASLPKNQTSIKHYFKPSPNDRVAKASSSDTNSSTNSDMQTPCTMSPTASLDMHYQRQADSSINMVGHPTAPLAACQTDNSTLSEHIYRLKHQVCLEENPETSKLLQNCTNVGAIDDLLRLIEYKTRYYLIQTSVISEQVIYQCILNHIGHFDSVAIGSPISLHQCLSLEYHENETHAIALDLYAKSDILAQHFKTDLVMEDGIIWLKSLPLIIRNYVPTLEKIPMFIHRLSTKINWESETECIELLAREYAKLYSSTNKYQWNTIANQMMFNR
;
A
#
# COMPACT_ATOMS: atom_id res chain seq x y z
N MET A 1 -16.75 -22.94 -58.78
CA MET A 1 -17.87 -22.63 -57.84
C MET A 1 -17.53 -23.33 -56.52
N ALA A 2 -17.50 -22.76 -55.31
CA ALA A 2 -17.75 -21.43 -54.78
C ALA A 2 -16.87 -21.23 -53.51
N ARG A 3 -16.57 -19.97 -53.19
CA ARG A 3 -15.77 -19.48 -52.07
C ARG A 3 -16.41 -19.80 -50.71
N SER A 4 -15.59 -20.05 -49.69
CA SER A 4 -15.91 -19.65 -48.32
C SER A 4 -14.67 -19.03 -47.66
N LYS A 5 -14.63 -17.69 -47.62
CA LYS A 5 -13.62 -16.91 -46.91
C LYS A 5 -14.06 -16.80 -45.44
N ARG A 6 -13.33 -17.45 -44.53
CA ARG A 6 -13.44 -17.20 -43.08
C ARG A 6 -12.91 -15.79 -42.78
N LYS A 7 -13.79 -14.88 -42.39
CA LYS A 7 -13.40 -13.57 -41.83
C LYS A 7 -12.76 -13.82 -40.46
N GLN A 8 -11.48 -13.49 -40.31
CA GLN A 8 -10.88 -13.27 -38.99
C GLN A 8 -11.52 -12.01 -38.39
N ALA A 9 -12.25 -12.17 -37.30
CA ALA A 9 -12.70 -11.05 -36.49
C ALA A 9 -11.51 -10.60 -35.64
N SER A 10 -11.01 -9.39 -35.92
CA SER A 10 -9.98 -8.73 -35.13
C SER A 10 -10.53 -8.34 -33.75
N LEU A 11 -9.80 -8.64 -32.68
CA LEU A 11 -10.08 -8.11 -31.35
C LEU A 11 -10.04 -6.56 -31.37
N PRO A 12 -10.95 -5.88 -30.65
CA PRO A 12 -10.89 -4.44 -30.53
C PRO A 12 -9.65 -4.02 -29.73
N LYS A 13 -8.78 -3.24 -30.38
CA LYS A 13 -7.70 -2.50 -29.74
C LYS A 13 -8.33 -1.32 -28.98
N ASN A 14 -8.62 -1.50 -27.70
CA ASN A 14 -8.80 -0.41 -26.75
C ASN A 14 -8.57 -0.93 -25.33
N GLN A 15 -7.30 -1.18 -25.00
CA GLN A 15 -6.82 -1.12 -23.63
C GLN A 15 -6.32 0.29 -23.40
N THR A 16 -7.23 1.21 -23.04
CA THR A 16 -6.84 2.46 -22.40
C THR A 16 -6.64 2.16 -20.92
N SER A 17 -5.42 2.39 -20.45
CA SER A 17 -4.98 2.24 -19.07
C SER A 17 -5.95 2.93 -18.11
N ILE A 18 -6.66 2.15 -17.30
CA ILE A 18 -7.52 2.67 -16.23
C ILE A 18 -6.60 3.02 -15.06
N LYS A 19 -6.25 4.30 -14.96
CA LYS A 19 -5.73 4.93 -13.75
C LYS A 19 -6.91 5.62 -13.02
N HIS A 20 -6.74 5.99 -11.75
CA HIS A 20 -7.62 6.86 -10.93
C HIS A 20 -8.77 6.20 -10.16
N TYR A 21 -8.75 6.30 -8.81
CA TYR A 21 -9.91 6.08 -7.92
C TYR A 21 -9.81 6.74 -6.53
N PHE A 22 -10.59 7.83 -6.33
CA PHE A 22 -11.17 8.39 -5.08
C PHE A 22 -10.48 9.52 -4.27
N LYS A 23 -11.10 10.71 -4.31
CA LYS A 23 -10.80 11.89 -3.48
C LYS A 23 -11.49 11.85 -2.09
N PRO A 24 -10.82 12.28 -1.01
CA PRO A 24 -11.44 12.54 0.29
C PRO A 24 -12.20 13.87 0.35
N SER A 25 -13.27 13.92 1.16
CA SER A 25 -14.14 15.08 1.39
C SER A 25 -13.44 16.22 2.18
N PRO A 26 -13.76 17.51 1.92
CA PRO A 26 -13.22 18.63 2.69
C PRO A 26 -14.11 19.10 3.87
N ASN A 27 -13.43 19.31 5.02
CA ASN A 27 -13.68 20.25 6.14
C ASN A 27 -14.53 19.86 7.38
N ASP A 28 -13.84 19.95 8.53
CA ASP A 28 -14.14 20.67 9.78
C ASP A 28 -15.60 20.99 10.16
N ARG A 29 -16.02 20.52 11.35
CA ARG A 29 -16.31 21.39 12.52
C ARG A 29 -16.68 20.61 13.79
N VAL A 30 -16.10 21.10 14.87
CA VAL A 30 -16.41 20.90 16.30
C VAL A 30 -17.89 20.64 16.61
N ALA A 31 -18.20 19.57 17.35
CA ALA A 31 -19.40 19.47 18.18
C ALA A 31 -19.15 18.68 19.47
N LYS A 32 -19.65 19.29 20.55
CA LYS A 32 -19.54 18.96 21.98
C LYS A 32 -19.93 17.52 22.35
N ALA A 33 -19.22 17.01 23.35
CA ALA A 33 -19.64 15.87 24.17
C ALA A 33 -20.88 16.23 25.01
N SER A 34 -21.87 15.34 24.99
CA SER A 34 -22.84 15.15 26.07
C SER A 34 -23.19 13.67 26.18
N SER A 35 -23.10 13.19 27.41
CA SER A 35 -23.35 11.85 27.97
C SER A 35 -24.61 11.12 27.51
N SER A 36 -24.56 9.78 27.45
CA SER A 36 -25.26 8.90 28.42
C SER A 36 -25.10 7.42 28.07
N ASP A 37 -24.95 6.63 29.13
CA ASP A 37 -24.84 5.18 29.20
C ASP A 37 -26.09 4.45 28.69
N THR A 38 -25.93 3.25 28.13
CA THR A 38 -26.64 2.05 28.61
C THR A 38 -26.12 0.76 27.96
N ASN A 39 -25.77 -0.20 28.83
CA ASN A 39 -25.51 -1.60 28.54
C ASN A 39 -26.77 -2.35 28.10
N SER A 40 -26.63 -3.36 27.23
CA SER A 40 -27.24 -4.67 27.49
C SER A 40 -26.61 -5.78 26.65
N SER A 41 -26.18 -6.82 27.36
CA SER A 41 -25.72 -8.11 26.88
C SER A 41 -26.90 -9.07 26.68
N THR A 42 -26.75 -10.08 25.81
CA THR A 42 -27.19 -11.50 25.97
C THR A 42 -26.86 -12.26 24.68
N ASN A 43 -25.94 -13.25 24.69
CA ASN A 43 -26.15 -14.72 24.78
C ASN A 43 -26.87 -15.30 23.53
N SER A 44 -26.53 -16.45 22.93
CA SER A 44 -25.68 -17.60 23.27
C SER A 44 -25.63 -18.58 22.07
N ASP A 45 -24.50 -19.29 21.93
CA ASP A 45 -24.31 -20.70 21.54
C ASP A 45 -25.02 -21.34 20.32
N MET A 46 -24.21 -21.93 19.42
CA MET A 46 -24.29 -23.35 19.04
C MET A 46 -22.98 -23.85 18.41
N GLN A 47 -22.49 -24.97 18.92
CA GLN A 47 -21.24 -25.67 18.60
C GLN A 47 -21.35 -26.54 17.33
N THR A 48 -20.22 -26.78 16.64
CA THR A 48 -19.81 -28.13 16.17
C THR A 48 -18.33 -28.14 15.72
N PRO A 49 -17.62 -29.28 15.82
CA PRO A 49 -16.15 -29.34 15.88
C PRO A 49 -15.51 -29.65 14.53
N CYS A 50 -14.37 -29.00 14.22
CA CYS A 50 -13.55 -29.36 13.07
C CYS A 50 -12.10 -29.68 13.50
N THR A 51 -11.67 -30.80 12.95
CA THR A 51 -10.43 -31.55 13.08
C THR A 51 -9.17 -30.72 12.78
N MET A 52 -8.14 -30.93 13.58
CA MET A 52 -6.81 -30.31 13.52
C MET A 52 -6.05 -30.61 12.21
N SER A 53 -5.39 -29.59 11.65
CA SER A 53 -4.19 -29.69 10.82
C SER A 53 -3.39 -28.38 10.91
N PRO A 54 -2.04 -28.41 10.84
CA PRO A 54 -1.20 -27.39 11.45
C PRO A 54 -0.94 -26.23 10.48
N THR A 55 -1.47 -25.05 10.78
CA THR A 55 -1.02 -23.79 10.19
C THR A 55 0.02 -23.17 11.12
N ALA A 56 1.20 -22.88 10.58
CA ALA A 56 2.22 -22.12 11.29
C ALA A 56 1.64 -20.76 11.72
N SER A 57 1.53 -20.54 13.02
CA SER A 57 1.10 -19.26 13.59
C SER A 57 2.16 -18.20 13.30
N LEU A 58 1.74 -17.09 12.68
CA LEU A 58 2.48 -15.83 12.72
C LEU A 58 2.09 -15.08 14.00
N ASP A 59 3.06 -14.88 14.89
CA ASP A 59 2.89 -14.00 16.04
C ASP A 59 3.08 -12.53 15.60
N MET A 60 1.99 -11.77 15.61
CA MET A 60 1.98 -10.34 15.30
C MET A 60 2.17 -9.54 16.58
N HIS A 61 3.33 -8.91 16.74
CA HIS A 61 3.60 -7.99 17.85
C HIS A 61 3.36 -6.54 17.40
N TYR A 62 2.32 -5.91 17.94
CA TYR A 62 2.12 -4.46 17.84
C TYR A 62 2.94 -3.78 18.96
N GLN A 63 4.12 -3.24 18.64
CA GLN A 63 4.82 -2.38 19.58
C GLN A 63 4.19 -0.97 19.57
N ARG A 64 3.48 -0.60 20.65
CA ARG A 64 3.26 0.81 21.03
C ARG A 64 4.41 1.25 21.93
N GLN A 65 5.17 2.27 21.52
CA GLN A 65 6.12 2.92 22.43
C GLN A 65 5.38 3.99 23.25
N ALA A 66 5.54 3.91 24.57
CA ALA A 66 5.10 4.91 25.54
C ALA A 66 6.30 5.76 25.96
N ASP A 67 6.10 7.07 26.08
CA ASP A 67 7.11 8.07 26.44
C ASP A 67 7.67 7.90 27.85
N SER A 68 8.99 8.04 28.01
CA SER A 68 9.61 8.45 29.27
C SER A 68 10.93 9.19 29.02
N SER A 69 11.01 10.41 29.55
CA SER A 69 12.15 11.34 29.49
C SER A 69 13.21 11.03 30.57
N ILE A 70 14.52 11.26 30.29
CA ILE A 70 15.58 11.70 31.24
C ILE A 70 16.82 12.19 30.43
N ASN A 71 17.51 13.20 31.00
CA ASN A 71 18.50 14.12 30.40
C ASN A 71 20.01 13.71 30.49
N MET A 72 20.76 14.07 29.43
CA MET A 72 22.03 14.85 29.31
C MET A 72 23.46 14.35 29.63
N VAL A 73 24.39 14.93 28.82
CA VAL A 73 25.88 15.15 28.86
C VAL A 73 26.74 14.16 28.03
N GLY A 74 27.65 14.50 27.08
CA GLY A 74 28.08 15.73 26.39
C GLY A 74 29.41 15.57 25.57
N HIS A 75 29.42 16.03 24.29
CA HIS A 75 30.53 16.47 23.36
C HIS A 75 31.49 15.48 22.60
N PRO A 76 32.15 15.88 21.48
CA PRO A 76 31.72 16.67 20.28
C PRO A 76 32.13 16.09 18.88
N THR A 77 31.54 16.69 17.82
CA THR A 77 32.03 16.92 16.43
C THR A 77 31.95 15.83 15.32
N ALA A 78 30.96 15.98 14.42
CA ALA A 78 31.13 16.24 12.98
C ALA A 78 29.78 16.68 12.37
N PRO A 79 29.71 17.68 11.46
CA PRO A 79 28.44 18.17 10.93
C PRO A 79 27.99 17.29 9.77
N LEU A 80 27.21 16.24 10.07
CA LEU A 80 26.29 15.69 9.08
C LEU A 80 25.14 16.69 8.96
N ALA A 81 24.99 17.28 7.78
CA ALA A 81 23.88 18.15 7.45
C ALA A 81 22.57 17.37 7.67
N ALA A 82 21.97 17.55 8.83
CA ALA A 82 20.61 17.16 9.09
C ALA A 82 19.75 17.97 8.13
N CYS A 83 19.25 17.33 7.08
CA CYS A 83 18.13 17.86 6.33
C CYS A 83 16.91 17.76 7.26
N GLN A 84 16.77 18.74 8.14
CA GLN A 84 15.50 19.03 8.78
C GLN A 84 14.59 19.53 7.65
N THR A 85 13.87 18.61 7.04
CA THR A 85 12.82 18.95 6.08
C THR A 85 11.70 19.59 6.90
N ASP A 86 11.57 20.91 6.78
CA ASP A 86 10.41 21.61 7.32
C ASP A 86 9.14 20.90 6.82
N ASN A 87 8.27 20.47 7.73
CA ASN A 87 7.01 19.79 7.39
C ASN A 87 6.14 20.58 6.38
N SER A 88 6.43 21.86 6.15
CA SER A 88 5.79 22.73 5.16
C SER A 88 6.08 22.31 3.71
N THR A 89 7.29 21.84 3.37
CA THR A 89 7.65 21.49 1.98
C THR A 89 7.06 20.15 1.56
N LEU A 90 7.15 19.14 2.44
CA LEU A 90 6.53 17.83 2.23
C LEU A 90 5.01 17.97 2.06
N SER A 91 4.37 18.81 2.89
CA SER A 91 2.94 19.08 2.80
C SER A 91 2.53 19.67 1.44
N GLU A 92 3.36 20.54 0.86
CA GLU A 92 3.12 21.11 -0.46
C GLU A 92 3.24 20.05 -1.58
N HIS A 93 4.27 19.20 -1.53
CA HIS A 93 4.42 18.10 -2.49
C HIS A 93 3.23 17.13 -2.45
N ILE A 94 2.78 16.76 -1.25
CA ILE A 94 1.60 15.90 -1.05
C ILE A 94 0.34 16.59 -1.57
N TYR A 95 0.17 17.88 -1.28
CA TYR A 95 -0.98 18.65 -1.76
C TYR A 95 -1.05 18.65 -3.29
N ARG A 96 0.09 18.88 -3.98
CA ARG A 96 0.17 18.83 -5.45
C ARG A 96 -0.22 17.46 -6.00
N LEU A 97 0.28 16.38 -5.41
CA LEU A 97 -0.06 15.01 -5.83
C LEU A 97 -1.54 14.70 -5.62
N LYS A 98 -2.10 15.08 -4.47
CA LYS A 98 -3.55 14.96 -4.20
C LYS A 98 -4.35 15.78 -5.22
N HIS A 99 -3.94 17.00 -5.51
CA HIS A 99 -4.59 17.86 -6.50
C HIS A 99 -4.56 17.23 -7.89
N GLN A 100 -3.45 16.64 -8.32
CA GLN A 100 -3.37 15.91 -9.60
C GLN A 100 -4.35 14.74 -9.65
N VAL A 101 -4.44 13.95 -8.58
CA VAL A 101 -5.42 12.86 -8.49
C VAL A 101 -6.86 13.38 -8.66
N CYS A 102 -7.15 14.58 -8.16
CA CYS A 102 -8.47 15.21 -8.33
C CYS A 102 -8.74 15.64 -9.77
N LEU A 103 -7.72 16.17 -10.46
CA LEU A 103 -7.85 16.60 -11.85
C LEU A 103 -8.06 15.43 -12.80
N GLU A 104 -7.47 14.28 -12.47
CA GLU A 104 -7.54 13.06 -13.27
C GLU A 104 -8.80 12.21 -12.96
N GLU A 105 -9.66 12.66 -12.03
CA GLU A 105 -10.84 11.90 -11.62
C GLU A 105 -11.86 11.72 -12.76
N ASN A 106 -12.43 10.51 -12.84
CA ASN A 106 -13.63 10.26 -13.63
C ASN A 106 -14.87 10.14 -12.72
N PRO A 107 -15.77 11.15 -12.69
CA PRO A 107 -16.89 11.19 -11.74
C PRO A 107 -17.87 10.02 -11.87
N GLU A 108 -18.12 9.55 -13.09
CA GLU A 108 -19.02 8.41 -13.33
C GLU A 108 -18.46 7.11 -12.76
N THR A 109 -17.15 6.91 -12.91
CA THR A 109 -16.46 5.71 -12.44
C THR A 109 -16.31 5.73 -10.92
N SER A 110 -15.97 6.87 -10.32
CA SER A 110 -16.01 7.08 -8.87
C SER A 110 -17.40 6.76 -8.31
N LYS A 111 -18.45 7.33 -8.92
CA LYS A 111 -19.84 7.10 -8.49
C LYS A 111 -20.26 5.64 -8.63
N LEU A 112 -19.84 4.97 -9.70
CA LEU A 112 -20.09 3.55 -9.91
C LEU A 112 -19.47 2.73 -8.80
N LEU A 113 -18.16 2.89 -8.54
CA LEU A 113 -17.48 2.09 -7.52
C LEU A 113 -17.97 2.39 -6.10
N GLN A 114 -18.31 3.63 -5.80
CA GLN A 114 -18.80 4.03 -4.46
C GLN A 114 -20.15 3.38 -4.12
N ASN A 115 -20.98 3.15 -5.14
CA ASN A 115 -22.35 2.68 -4.98
C ASN A 115 -22.56 1.26 -5.54
N CYS A 116 -21.47 0.57 -5.93
CA CYS A 116 -21.58 -0.79 -6.44
C CYS A 116 -21.80 -1.78 -5.30
N THR A 117 -22.50 -2.86 -5.62
CA THR A 117 -22.63 -4.04 -4.76
C THR A 117 -21.67 -5.11 -5.25
N ASN A 118 -20.91 -5.70 -4.33
CA ASN A 118 -20.03 -6.83 -4.65
C ASN A 118 -20.88 -8.08 -4.87
N VAL A 119 -20.89 -8.60 -6.11
CA VAL A 119 -21.63 -9.82 -6.46
C VAL A 119 -20.79 -11.05 -6.13
N GLY A 120 -19.51 -11.03 -6.49
CA GLY A 120 -18.59 -12.14 -6.21
C GLY A 120 -17.31 -12.10 -7.03
N ALA A 121 -16.30 -12.82 -6.55
CA ALA A 121 -15.07 -13.03 -7.30
C ALA A 121 -15.28 -14.11 -8.38
N ILE A 122 -14.79 -13.84 -9.58
CA ILE A 122 -14.72 -14.85 -10.66
C ILE A 122 -13.43 -15.66 -10.48
N ASP A 123 -12.32 -14.96 -10.28
CA ASP A 123 -11.01 -15.50 -9.94
C ASP A 123 -10.27 -14.51 -9.01
N ASP A 124 -8.96 -14.70 -8.85
CA ASP A 124 -8.13 -13.84 -8.00
C ASP A 124 -7.95 -12.41 -8.53
N LEU A 125 -8.04 -12.24 -9.85
CA LEU A 125 -7.82 -10.96 -10.55
C LEU A 125 -9.14 -10.25 -10.88
N LEU A 126 -10.21 -11.00 -11.12
CA LEU A 126 -11.47 -10.50 -11.67
C LEU A 126 -12.63 -10.66 -10.69
N ARG A 127 -13.39 -9.58 -10.54
CA ARG A 127 -14.59 -9.53 -9.69
C ARG A 127 -15.77 -8.95 -10.44
N LEU A 128 -16.93 -9.53 -10.19
CA LEU A 128 -18.21 -9.03 -10.65
C LEU A 128 -18.80 -8.06 -9.62
N ILE A 129 -19.16 -6.87 -10.07
CA ILE A 129 -19.89 -5.88 -9.28
C ILE A 129 -21.19 -5.51 -10.00
N GLU A 130 -22.20 -5.14 -9.23
CA GLU A 130 -23.48 -4.66 -9.72
C GLU A 130 -23.61 -3.18 -9.39
N TYR A 131 -24.06 -2.38 -10.36
CA TYR A 131 -24.46 -1.00 -10.11
C TYR A 131 -25.72 -0.69 -10.92
N LYS A 132 -26.79 -0.30 -10.21
CA LYS A 132 -28.14 -0.11 -10.75
C LYS A 132 -28.67 -1.41 -11.36
N THR A 133 -28.77 -1.47 -12.69
CA THR A 133 -29.31 -2.63 -13.44
C THR A 133 -28.25 -3.28 -14.32
N ARG A 134 -26.97 -2.97 -14.08
CA ARG A 134 -25.84 -3.42 -14.90
C ARG A 134 -24.79 -4.13 -14.07
N TYR A 135 -24.20 -5.14 -14.68
CA TYR A 135 -23.07 -5.87 -14.14
C TYR A 135 -21.78 -5.39 -14.80
N TYR A 136 -20.72 -5.28 -14.01
CA TYR A 136 -19.40 -4.85 -14.45
C TYR A 136 -18.35 -5.84 -13.96
N LEU A 137 -17.40 -6.11 -14.83
CA LEU A 137 -16.22 -6.88 -14.50
C LEU A 137 -15.09 -5.91 -14.17
N ILE A 138 -14.48 -6.05 -12.99
CA ILE A 138 -13.37 -5.22 -12.55
C ILE A 138 -12.12 -6.06 -12.30
N GLN A 139 -10.96 -5.45 -12.56
CA GLN A 139 -9.66 -6.01 -12.16
C GLN A 139 -9.32 -5.53 -10.75
N THR A 140 -9.36 -6.45 -9.79
CA THR A 140 -9.20 -6.16 -8.35
C THR A 140 -7.86 -5.51 -8.05
N SER A 141 -6.78 -5.97 -8.68
CA SER A 141 -5.43 -5.43 -8.55
C SER A 141 -5.34 -3.96 -9.01
N VAL A 142 -5.96 -3.63 -10.15
CA VAL A 142 -5.95 -2.26 -10.70
C VAL A 142 -6.70 -1.30 -9.78
N ILE A 143 -7.92 -1.66 -9.35
CA ILE A 143 -8.71 -0.79 -8.48
C ILE A 143 -8.02 -0.65 -7.12
N SER A 144 -7.56 -1.76 -6.54
CA SER A 144 -6.92 -1.74 -5.23
C SER A 144 -5.62 -0.92 -5.22
N GLU A 145 -4.79 -1.04 -6.26
CA GLU A 145 -3.59 -0.20 -6.41
C GLU A 145 -3.96 1.29 -6.38
N GLN A 146 -4.98 1.71 -7.13
CA GLN A 146 -5.37 3.12 -7.15
C GLN A 146 -5.88 3.60 -5.79
N VAL A 147 -6.67 2.78 -5.10
CA VAL A 147 -7.24 3.13 -3.79
C VAL A 147 -6.17 3.20 -2.72
N ILE A 148 -5.24 2.24 -2.71
CA ILE A 148 -4.10 2.23 -1.81
C ILE A 148 -3.19 3.42 -2.08
N TYR A 149 -2.98 3.80 -3.34
CA TYR A 149 -2.22 5.00 -3.68
C TYR A 149 -2.83 6.27 -3.05
N GLN A 150 -4.15 6.49 -3.15
CA GLN A 150 -4.76 7.64 -2.43
C GLN A 150 -4.63 7.49 -0.91
N CYS A 151 -4.79 6.27 -0.37
CA CYS A 151 -4.61 6.03 1.07
C CYS A 151 -3.21 6.42 1.53
N ILE A 152 -2.17 6.07 0.76
CA ILE A 152 -0.79 6.45 1.02
C ILE A 152 -0.64 7.97 1.01
N LEU A 153 -1.13 8.67 -0.03
CA LEU A 153 -1.05 10.13 -0.09
C LEU A 153 -1.75 10.81 1.10
N ASN A 154 -2.76 10.17 1.68
CA ASN A 154 -3.46 10.70 2.86
C ASN A 154 -2.70 10.49 4.17
N HIS A 155 -1.78 9.54 4.26
CA HIS A 155 -1.14 9.11 5.51
C HIS A 155 0.40 9.15 5.48
N ILE A 156 1.01 9.57 4.38
CA ILE A 156 2.47 9.65 4.27
C ILE A 156 3.07 10.50 5.39
N GLY A 157 4.19 10.03 5.95
CA GLY A 157 4.81 10.60 7.16
C GLY A 157 4.12 10.22 8.48
N HIS A 158 2.94 9.61 8.44
CA HIS A 158 2.10 9.30 9.62
C HIS A 158 1.69 7.82 9.67
N PHE A 159 2.41 6.93 8.99
CA PHE A 159 2.13 5.50 9.08
C PHE A 159 2.56 4.94 10.45
N ASP A 160 1.85 3.91 10.87
CA ASP A 160 2.39 2.92 11.80
C ASP A 160 3.28 1.94 11.04
N SER A 161 4.12 1.19 11.74
CA SER A 161 4.99 0.16 11.15
C SER A 161 4.50 -1.24 11.51
N VAL A 162 4.64 -2.18 10.57
CA VAL A 162 4.42 -3.62 10.77
C VAL A 162 5.74 -4.34 10.60
N ALA A 163 6.17 -5.04 11.65
CA ALA A 163 7.36 -5.88 11.59
C ALA A 163 7.11 -7.13 10.73
N ILE A 164 8.09 -7.50 9.92
CA ILE A 164 8.10 -8.77 9.20
C ILE A 164 8.68 -9.83 10.14
N GLY A 165 7.89 -10.86 10.44
CA GLY A 165 8.27 -11.88 11.43
C GLY A 165 9.62 -12.53 11.13
N SER A 166 9.90 -12.82 9.85
CA SER A 166 11.24 -13.19 9.37
C SER A 166 11.75 -12.09 8.45
N PRO A 167 12.82 -11.36 8.84
CA PRO A 167 13.41 -10.33 7.99
C PRO A 167 13.81 -10.87 6.62
N ILE A 168 13.67 -10.05 5.58
CA ILE A 168 13.88 -10.47 4.19
C ILE A 168 15.21 -9.91 3.68
N SER A 169 16.10 -10.77 3.19
CA SER A 169 17.39 -10.33 2.64
C SER A 169 17.19 -9.64 1.29
N LEU A 170 17.67 -8.39 1.17
CA LEU A 170 17.67 -7.66 -0.10
C LEU A 170 18.52 -8.38 -1.15
N HIS A 171 19.60 -9.03 -0.73
CA HIS A 171 20.47 -9.78 -1.63
C HIS A 171 19.75 -10.97 -2.26
N GLN A 172 18.96 -11.71 -1.46
CA GLN A 172 18.15 -12.80 -1.99
C GLN A 172 17.08 -12.30 -2.96
N CYS A 173 16.42 -11.18 -2.64
CA CYS A 173 15.43 -10.54 -3.52
C CYS A 173 16.02 -10.19 -4.89
N LEU A 174 17.21 -9.59 -4.90
CA LEU A 174 17.88 -9.08 -6.11
C LEU A 174 18.61 -10.17 -6.90
N SER A 175 19.02 -11.27 -6.25
CA SER A 175 19.75 -12.37 -6.91
C SER A 175 18.99 -13.05 -8.06
N LEU A 176 17.67 -12.82 -8.17
CA LEU A 176 16.85 -13.31 -9.28
C LEU A 176 17.14 -12.60 -10.59
N GLU A 177 17.64 -11.37 -10.55
CA GLU A 177 17.84 -10.50 -11.72
C GLU A 177 19.30 -10.09 -11.94
N TYR A 178 20.15 -10.18 -10.91
CA TYR A 178 21.51 -9.67 -10.94
C TYR A 178 22.55 -10.68 -10.46
N HIS A 179 23.80 -10.49 -10.88
CA HIS A 179 24.93 -11.23 -10.32
C HIS A 179 25.30 -10.72 -8.92
N GLU A 180 26.10 -11.49 -8.17
CA GLU A 180 26.40 -11.23 -6.76
C GLU A 180 27.02 -9.84 -6.50
N ASN A 181 28.03 -9.45 -7.30
CA ASN A 181 28.70 -8.15 -7.17
C ASN A 181 27.74 -6.97 -7.43
N GLU A 182 26.89 -7.10 -8.44
CA GLU A 182 25.88 -6.09 -8.79
C GLU A 182 24.80 -6.00 -7.72
N THR A 183 24.34 -7.16 -7.23
CA THR A 183 23.35 -7.27 -6.15
C THR A 183 23.82 -6.52 -4.91
N HIS A 184 25.07 -6.72 -4.50
CA HIS A 184 25.61 -6.04 -3.33
C HIS A 184 25.68 -4.51 -3.52
N ALA A 185 26.14 -4.04 -4.68
CA ALA A 185 26.19 -2.61 -4.99
C ALA A 185 24.79 -1.97 -5.01
N ILE A 186 23.80 -2.63 -5.62
CA ILE A 186 22.41 -2.17 -5.70
C ILE A 186 21.76 -2.14 -4.30
N ALA A 187 22.00 -3.17 -3.48
CA ALA A 187 21.49 -3.21 -2.12
C ALA A 187 22.08 -2.07 -1.28
N LEU A 188 23.39 -1.82 -1.38
CA LEU A 188 24.06 -0.71 -0.69
C LEU A 188 23.52 0.66 -1.11
N ASP A 189 23.28 0.88 -2.41
CA ASP A 189 22.70 2.13 -2.89
C ASP A 189 21.29 2.36 -2.33
N LEU A 190 20.45 1.32 -2.33
CA LEU A 190 19.12 1.39 -1.71
C LEU A 190 19.19 1.61 -0.19
N TYR A 191 20.15 0.97 0.49
CA TYR A 191 20.38 1.18 1.92
C TYR A 191 20.83 2.61 2.22
N ALA A 192 21.60 3.25 1.35
CA ALA A 192 21.95 4.67 1.49
C ALA A 192 20.73 5.62 1.40
N LYS A 193 19.57 5.12 0.95
CA LYS A 193 18.28 5.84 0.92
C LYS A 193 17.33 5.41 2.05
N SER A 194 17.79 4.60 3.01
CA SER A 194 16.95 4.06 4.09
C SER A 194 16.27 5.14 4.92
N ASP A 195 16.92 6.28 5.13
CA ASP A 195 16.38 7.37 5.95
C ASP A 195 15.07 7.93 5.36
N ILE A 196 15.00 8.10 4.03
CA ILE A 196 13.79 8.55 3.33
C ILE A 196 12.67 7.53 3.47
N LEU A 197 13.01 6.23 3.33
CA LEU A 197 12.05 5.14 3.47
C LEU A 197 11.51 5.02 4.90
N ALA A 198 12.38 5.15 5.90
CA ALA A 198 12.00 5.10 7.31
C ALA A 198 11.16 6.33 7.71
N GLN A 199 11.58 7.53 7.29
CA GLN A 199 10.91 8.78 7.63
C GLN A 199 9.50 8.87 7.05
N HIS A 200 9.35 8.60 5.74
CA HIS A 200 8.07 8.82 5.06
C HIS A 200 7.17 7.58 4.97
N PHE A 201 7.77 6.39 4.94
CA PHE A 201 7.06 5.13 4.67
C PHE A 201 7.27 4.06 5.74
N LYS A 202 7.90 4.36 6.89
CA LYS A 202 8.10 3.41 8.00
C LYS A 202 8.64 2.04 7.57
N THR A 203 9.55 2.07 6.61
CA THR A 203 10.20 0.88 6.07
C THR A 203 11.64 0.86 6.54
N ASP A 204 11.93 -0.08 7.44
CA ASP A 204 13.24 -0.18 8.06
C ASP A 204 14.11 -1.20 7.33
N LEU A 205 15.27 -0.72 6.90
CA LEU A 205 16.37 -1.52 6.38
C LEU A 205 17.48 -1.56 7.43
N VAL A 206 18.00 -2.73 7.74
CA VAL A 206 19.08 -2.91 8.73
C VAL A 206 20.20 -3.73 8.11
N MET A 207 21.43 -3.27 8.29
CA MET A 207 22.63 -4.00 7.87
C MET A 207 23.18 -4.84 9.04
N GLU A 208 23.29 -6.15 8.84
CA GLU A 208 23.85 -7.12 9.79
C GLU A 208 24.82 -8.02 9.01
N ASP A 209 26.08 -8.12 9.46
CA ASP A 209 27.14 -8.94 8.83
C ASP A 209 27.34 -8.71 7.33
N GLY A 210 27.18 -7.46 6.87
CA GLY A 210 27.32 -7.08 5.46
C GLY A 210 26.12 -7.45 4.58
N ILE A 211 25.04 -7.99 5.17
CA ILE A 211 23.78 -8.30 4.50
C ILE A 211 22.74 -7.27 4.94
N ILE A 212 21.99 -6.73 3.98
CA ILE A 212 20.91 -5.79 4.25
C ILE A 212 19.57 -6.53 4.32
N TRP A 213 18.82 -6.27 5.38
CA TRP A 213 17.57 -6.93 5.73
C TRP A 213 16.42 -5.92 5.79
N LEU A 214 15.31 -6.25 5.14
CA LEU A 214 14.03 -5.58 5.32
C LEU A 214 13.37 -6.11 6.60
N LYS A 215 13.19 -5.24 7.60
CA LYS A 215 12.64 -5.60 8.92
C LYS A 215 11.17 -5.20 9.06
N SER A 216 10.74 -4.14 8.40
CA SER A 216 9.39 -3.59 8.57
C SER A 216 8.84 -2.93 7.31
N LEU A 217 7.53 -2.75 7.28
CA LEU A 217 6.78 -2.09 6.21
C LEU A 217 5.65 -1.22 6.80
N PRO A 218 5.11 -0.22 6.07
CA PRO A 218 4.06 0.65 6.58
C PRO A 218 2.73 -0.09 6.77
N LEU A 219 2.04 0.19 7.87
CA LEU A 219 0.64 -0.22 8.03
C LEU A 219 -0.27 0.75 7.25
N ILE A 220 -0.44 0.51 5.95
CA ILE A 220 -1.28 1.38 5.09
C ILE A 220 -2.78 1.13 5.34
N ILE A 221 -3.17 -0.14 5.51
CA ILE A 221 -4.55 -0.54 5.81
C ILE A 221 -4.52 -1.39 7.08
N ARG A 222 -5.40 -1.09 8.03
CA ARG A 222 -5.51 -1.86 9.29
C ARG A 222 -5.79 -3.32 9.00
N ASN A 223 -5.06 -4.21 9.70
CA ASN A 223 -5.19 -5.66 9.59
C ASN A 223 -4.99 -6.18 8.16
N TYR A 224 -4.14 -5.51 7.38
CA TYR A 224 -3.81 -5.90 6.01
C TYR A 224 -2.30 -6.02 5.85
N VAL A 225 -1.84 -7.20 5.44
CA VAL A 225 -0.44 -7.47 5.12
C VAL A 225 -0.35 -7.73 3.61
N PRO A 226 0.58 -7.08 2.90
CA PRO A 226 0.77 -7.31 1.47
C PRO A 226 1.25 -8.74 1.22
N THR A 227 1.04 -9.23 -0.01
CA THR A 227 1.57 -10.54 -0.42
C THR A 227 3.10 -10.48 -0.47
N LEU A 228 3.78 -11.21 0.42
CA LEU A 228 5.24 -11.19 0.53
C LEU A 228 5.96 -11.69 -0.73
N GLU A 229 5.29 -12.48 -1.58
CA GLU A 229 5.81 -12.90 -2.89
C GLU A 229 6.11 -11.74 -3.83
N LYS A 230 5.51 -10.56 -3.61
CA LYS A 230 5.79 -9.34 -4.38
C LYS A 230 7.06 -8.62 -3.93
N ILE A 231 7.62 -8.97 -2.77
CA ILE A 231 8.75 -8.23 -2.19
C ILE A 231 9.98 -8.22 -3.10
N PRO A 232 10.39 -9.32 -3.75
CA PRO A 232 11.56 -9.28 -4.65
C PRO A 232 11.42 -8.23 -5.76
N MET A 233 10.26 -8.23 -6.44
CA MET A 233 9.96 -7.25 -7.49
C MET A 233 9.83 -5.82 -6.94
N PHE A 234 9.29 -5.66 -5.73
CA PHE A 234 9.22 -4.36 -5.06
C PHE A 234 10.61 -3.79 -4.77
N ILE A 235 11.51 -4.59 -4.17
CA ILE A 235 12.90 -4.18 -3.90
C ILE A 235 13.62 -3.82 -5.19
N HIS A 236 13.53 -4.64 -6.23
CA HIS A 236 14.10 -4.33 -7.54
C HIS A 236 13.63 -2.96 -8.09
N ARG A 237 12.33 -2.65 -7.96
CA ARG A 237 11.78 -1.39 -8.45
C ARG A 237 12.18 -0.20 -7.60
N LEU A 238 12.29 -0.36 -6.28
CA LEU A 238 12.83 0.70 -5.42
C LEU A 238 14.25 1.08 -5.87
N SER A 239 15.07 0.09 -6.23
CA SER A 239 16.44 0.30 -6.69
C SER A 239 16.57 0.91 -8.10
N THR A 240 15.59 0.72 -8.98
CA THR A 240 15.78 1.04 -10.43
C THR A 240 14.79 2.05 -11.00
N LYS A 241 13.63 2.27 -10.35
CA LYS A 241 12.55 3.08 -10.91
C LYS A 241 12.36 4.41 -10.21
N ILE A 242 12.87 4.58 -9.01
CA ILE A 242 12.65 5.79 -8.21
C ILE A 242 13.64 6.88 -8.65
N ASN A 243 13.13 8.05 -8.99
CA ASN A 243 13.95 9.25 -9.14
C ASN A 243 14.22 9.88 -7.78
N TRP A 244 15.37 9.58 -7.18
CA TRP A 244 15.76 10.08 -5.86
C TRP A 244 16.22 11.55 -5.85
N GLU A 245 16.37 12.18 -7.02
CA GLU A 245 16.87 13.57 -7.13
C GLU A 245 15.74 14.61 -7.01
N SER A 246 14.52 14.24 -7.40
CA SER A 246 13.35 15.11 -7.39
C SER A 246 12.40 14.72 -6.26
N GLU A 247 12.23 15.55 -5.24
CA GLU A 247 11.42 15.21 -4.06
C GLU A 247 9.97 14.85 -4.41
N THR A 248 9.32 15.64 -5.28
CA THR A 248 7.93 15.36 -5.70
C THR A 248 7.82 14.03 -6.46
N GLU A 249 8.73 13.78 -7.41
CA GLU A 249 8.70 12.57 -8.23
C GLU A 249 9.10 11.32 -7.41
N CYS A 250 10.06 11.47 -6.50
CA CYS A 250 10.46 10.45 -5.55
C CYS A 250 9.27 9.99 -4.71
N ILE A 251 8.55 10.93 -4.08
CA ILE A 251 7.37 10.64 -3.26
C ILE A 251 6.27 9.98 -4.09
N GLU A 252 5.99 10.50 -5.29
CA GLU A 252 4.99 9.93 -6.19
C GLU A 252 5.32 8.48 -6.53
N LEU A 253 6.54 8.22 -7.00
CA LEU A 253 6.97 6.90 -7.45
C LEU A 253 7.05 5.90 -6.30
N LEU A 254 7.54 6.32 -5.13
CA LEU A 254 7.50 5.48 -3.93
C LEU A 254 6.05 5.12 -3.58
N ALA A 255 5.16 6.10 -3.50
CA ALA A 255 3.76 5.84 -3.20
C ALA A 255 3.11 4.89 -4.22
N ARG A 256 3.46 4.99 -5.51
CA ARG A 256 3.03 4.05 -6.56
C ARG A 256 3.58 2.65 -6.35
N GLU A 257 4.85 2.48 -5.99
CA GLU A 257 5.43 1.16 -5.77
C GLU A 257 4.90 0.48 -4.50
N TYR A 258 4.69 1.23 -3.41
CA TYR A 258 3.97 0.72 -2.23
C TYR A 258 2.53 0.33 -2.59
N ALA A 259 1.83 1.13 -3.40
CA ALA A 259 0.49 0.79 -3.84
C ALA A 259 0.43 -0.53 -4.62
N LYS A 260 1.43 -0.81 -5.47
CA LYS A 260 1.56 -2.08 -6.21
C LYS A 260 1.89 -3.25 -5.29
N LEU A 261 2.76 -3.05 -4.30
CA LEU A 261 3.09 -4.05 -3.29
C LEU A 261 1.82 -4.47 -2.52
N TYR A 262 1.02 -3.49 -2.11
CA TYR A 262 -0.18 -3.72 -1.29
C TYR A 262 -1.43 -4.05 -2.11
N SER A 263 -1.42 -3.92 -3.44
CA SER A 263 -2.58 -4.24 -4.27
C SER A 263 -3.02 -5.71 -4.12
N SER A 264 -4.33 -5.94 -4.21
CA SER A 264 -4.95 -7.25 -4.04
C SER A 264 -4.39 -8.24 -5.06
N THR A 265 -3.94 -9.40 -4.60
CA THR A 265 -3.53 -10.54 -5.45
C THR A 265 -4.46 -11.72 -5.35
N ASN A 266 -5.28 -11.75 -4.30
CA ASN A 266 -6.18 -12.85 -3.99
C ASN A 266 -7.58 -12.30 -3.74
N LYS A 267 -8.60 -13.04 -4.20
CA LYS A 267 -10.02 -12.71 -4.00
C LYS A 267 -10.43 -12.43 -2.56
N TYR A 268 -9.79 -13.03 -1.55
CA TYR A 268 -10.15 -12.86 -0.12
C TYR A 268 -9.75 -11.51 0.48
N GLN A 269 -8.76 -10.83 -0.11
CA GLN A 269 -8.24 -9.54 0.39
C GLN A 269 -9.17 -8.36 0.07
N TRP A 270 -10.04 -8.51 -0.93
CA TRP A 270 -10.82 -7.42 -1.46
C TRP A 270 -11.73 -6.74 -0.45
N ASN A 271 -12.40 -7.49 0.42
CA ASN A 271 -13.38 -6.89 1.33
C ASN A 271 -12.70 -5.84 2.23
N THR A 272 -11.48 -6.10 2.69
CA THR A 272 -10.68 -5.16 3.49
C THR A 272 -10.37 -3.89 2.72
N ILE A 273 -10.04 -3.99 1.42
CA ILE A 273 -9.69 -2.85 0.57
C ILE A 273 -10.94 -2.10 0.10
N ALA A 274 -12.01 -2.82 -0.26
CA ALA A 274 -13.30 -2.25 -0.66
C ALA A 274 -13.94 -1.46 0.48
N ASN A 275 -13.73 -1.88 1.74
CA ASN A 275 -14.12 -1.09 2.89
C ASN A 275 -13.44 0.29 2.89
N GLN A 276 -12.17 0.40 2.46
CA GLN A 276 -11.51 1.70 2.32
C GLN A 276 -12.20 2.58 1.27
N MET A 277 -12.72 1.99 0.19
CA MET A 277 -13.51 2.71 -0.83
C MET A 277 -14.86 3.18 -0.28
N MET A 278 -15.52 2.36 0.54
CA MET A 278 -16.86 2.63 1.05
C MET A 278 -16.89 3.55 2.28
N PHE A 279 -15.82 3.57 3.09
CA PHE A 279 -15.74 4.34 4.33
C PHE A 279 -14.95 5.66 4.21
N ASN A 280 -14.19 5.89 3.14
CA ASN A 280 -13.64 7.22 2.81
C ASN A 280 -14.73 8.17 2.25
N ARG A 281 -15.93 8.16 2.88
CA ARG A 281 -17.06 9.07 2.61
C ARG A 281 -16.80 10.46 3.16
#